data_AF-A0A090TW20-F1
#
_entry.id   AF-A0A090TW20-F1
#
_cell.length_a   1.000
_cell.length_b   1.000
_cell.length_c   1.000
_cell.angle_alpha   90.00
_cell.angle_beta   90.00
_cell.angle_gamma   90.00
#
_symmetry.space_group_name_H-M   'P 1'
#
loop_
_entity.id
_entity.type
_entity.pdbx_description
1 polymer ?
#
loop_
_entity_poly.entity_id
_entity_poly.type
_entity_poly.pdbx_seq_one_letter_code
_entity_poly.pdbx_strand_id
1 'polypeptide(L)' 'MGVDNIPMSSWPSYDLTTIAQPVDKIVKNAVEDLMARINGNLDASGEYLLEEGELVSRSSA' A
#
# COMPACT_ATOMS: atom_id res chain seq x y z
N MET A 1 -3.23 -17.30 3.49
CA MET A 1 -3.09 -15.97 2.86
C MET A 1 -2.94 -14.91 3.95
N GLY A 2 -2.03 -13.96 3.76
CA GLY A 2 -1.80 -12.82 4.66
C GLY A 2 -1.80 -11.47 3.92
N VAL A 3 -1.29 -10.43 4.59
CA VAL A 3 -1.26 -9.05 4.07
C VAL A 3 0.14 -8.43 4.24
N ASP A 4 0.34 -7.26 3.64
CA ASP A 4 1.52 -6.37 3.73
C ASP A 4 2.82 -6.89 3.13
N ASN A 5 2.96 -8.21 2.89
CA ASN A 5 4.18 -8.81 2.36
C ASN A 5 5.44 -8.43 3.16
N ILE A 6 5.32 -8.38 4.49
CA ILE A 6 6.47 -8.08 5.38
C ILE A 6 7.55 -9.16 5.25
N PRO A 7 8.83 -8.86 5.57
CA PRO A 7 9.94 -9.81 5.38
C PRO A 7 9.70 -11.19 6.00
N MET A 8 9.07 -11.24 7.18
CA MET A 8 8.77 -12.49 7.90
C MET A 8 7.79 -13.40 7.15
N SER A 9 6.97 -12.85 6.24
CA SER A 9 6.08 -13.66 5.39
C SER A 9 6.84 -14.58 4.42
N SER A 10 8.10 -14.26 4.13
CA SER A 10 8.98 -15.05 3.26
C SER A 10 9.82 -16.11 3.98
N TRP A 11 9.69 -16.22 5.32
CA TRP A 11 10.45 -17.23 6.06
C TRP A 11 10.07 -18.65 5.62
N PRO A 12 11.04 -19.56 5.42
CA PRO A 12 10.78 -20.89 4.84
C PRO A 12 9.76 -21.74 5.61
N SER A 13 9.61 -21.52 6.92
CA SER A 13 8.64 -22.23 7.75
C SER A 13 7.18 -21.84 7.47
N TYR A 14 6.96 -20.67 6.87
CA TYR A 14 5.63 -20.14 6.57
C TYR A 14 5.38 -20.03 5.06
N ASP A 15 6.37 -19.50 4.32
CA ASP A 15 6.33 -19.21 2.89
C ASP A 15 4.94 -18.71 2.44
N LEU A 16 4.51 -17.62 3.09
CA LEU A 16 3.11 -17.23 3.16
C LEU A 16 2.71 -16.39 1.93
N THR A 17 1.68 -16.84 1.19
CA THR A 17 1.04 -16.03 0.15
C THR A 17 0.39 -14.80 0.76
N THR A 18 0.70 -13.60 0.26
CA THR A 18 0.23 -12.32 0.80
C THR A 18 -0.25 -11.35 -0.27
N ILE A 19 -1.14 -10.43 0.08
CA ILE A 19 -1.36 -9.22 -0.74
C ILE A 19 -0.36 -8.15 -0.28
N ALA A 20 0.55 -7.75 -1.15
CA ALA A 20 1.47 -6.64 -0.94
C ALA A 20 0.76 -5.31 -1.20
N GLN A 21 0.54 -4.52 -0.16
CA GLN A 21 -0.02 -3.18 -0.31
C GLN A 21 1.07 -2.22 -0.83
N PRO A 22 0.75 -1.33 -1.78
CA PRO A 22 1.69 -0.35 -2.31
C PRO A 22 1.85 0.84 -1.35
N VAL A 23 2.30 0.57 -0.12
CA VAL A 23 2.36 1.54 0.99
C VAL A 23 3.13 2.80 0.60
N ASP A 24 4.24 2.66 -0.13
CA ASP A 24 5.04 3.80 -0.60
C ASP A 24 4.23 4.78 -1.45
N LYS A 25 3.36 4.26 -2.34
CA LYS A 25 2.49 5.08 -3.18
C LYS A 25 1.40 5.76 -2.36
N ILE A 26 0.77 5.01 -1.46
CA ILE A 26 -0.28 5.53 -0.57
C ILE A 26 0.28 6.69 0.28
N VAL A 27 1.45 6.50 0.90
CA VAL A 27 2.09 7.54 1.71
C VAL A 27 2.47 8.75 0.87
N LYS A 28 3.09 8.52 -0.29
CA LYS A 28 3.47 9.61 -1.20
C LYS A 28 2.25 10.45 -1.59
N ASN A 29 1.19 9.80 -2.08
CA ASN A 29 -0.02 10.48 -2.54
C ASN A 29 -0.70 11.25 -1.40
N ALA A 30 -0.76 10.66 -0.20
CA ALA A 30 -1.33 11.32 0.98
C ALA A 30 -0.53 12.57 1.39
N VAL A 31 0.81 12.50 1.34
CA VAL A 31 1.68 13.65 1.62
C VAL A 31 1.55 14.72 0.54
N GLU A 32 1.51 14.34 -0.72
CA GLU A 32 1.32 15.28 -1.84
C GLU A 32 -0.03 16.01 -1.74
N ASP A 33 -1.12 15.29 -1.45
CA ASP A 33 -2.45 15.88 -1.23
C ASP A 33 -2.44 16.84 -0.03
N LEU A 34 -1.85 16.44 1.10
CA LEU A 34 -1.72 17.29 2.27
C LEU A 34 -0.94 18.59 1.96
N MET A 35 0.19 18.46 1.27
CA MET A 35 1.03 19.61 0.91
C MET A 35 0.33 20.54 -0.09
N ALA A 36 -0.45 19.99 -1.03
CA ALA A 36 -1.26 20.78 -1.94
C ALA A 36 -2.28 21.64 -1.19
N ARG A 37 -2.98 21.05 -0.21
CA ARG A 37 -3.96 21.76 0.65
C ARG A 37 -3.31 22.86 1.48
N ILE A 38 -2.15 22.59 2.08
CA ILE A 38 -1.38 23.59 2.86
C ILE A 38 -0.99 24.78 1.97
N ASN A 39 -0.61 24.53 0.71
CA ASN A 39 -0.17 25.56 -0.23
C ASN A 39 -1.32 26.29 -0.94
N GLY A 40 -2.55 26.23 -0.41
CA GLY A 40 -3.68 27.04 -0.87
C GLY A 40 -4.57 26.37 -1.91
N ASN A 41 -4.36 25.08 -2.22
CA ASN A 41 -5.34 24.32 -2.98
C ASN A 41 -6.50 23.87 -2.07
N LEU A 42 -7.41 24.79 -1.77
CA LEU A 42 -8.59 24.56 -0.92
C LEU A 42 -9.73 23.83 -1.65
N ASP A 43 -9.66 23.74 -2.98
CA ASP A 43 -10.65 23.07 -3.83
C ASP A 43 -10.36 21.57 -4.02
N ALA A 44 -9.35 21.03 -3.34
CA ALA A 44 -9.05 19.60 -3.36
C ALA A 44 -10.27 18.80 -2.86
N SER A 45 -10.96 18.14 -3.79
CA SER A 45 -12.25 17.46 -3.59
C SER A 45 -12.19 16.26 -2.65
N GLY A 46 -11.00 15.87 -2.18
CA GLY A 46 -10.80 14.63 -1.43
C GLY A 46 -11.02 13.41 -2.31
N GLU A 47 -10.43 13.41 -3.51
CA GLU A 47 -10.50 12.27 -4.41
C GLU A 47 -10.05 10.99 -3.71
N TYR A 48 -10.84 9.94 -3.87
CA TYR A 48 -10.48 8.62 -3.38
C TYR A 48 -9.38 8.04 -4.29
N LEU A 49 -8.15 8.05 -3.79
CA LEU A 49 -7.00 7.48 -4.48
C LEU A 49 -6.90 5.99 -4.12
N LEU A 50 -7.28 5.13 -5.05
CA LEU A 50 -7.10 3.68 -4.93
C LEU A 50 -5.76 3.27 -5.52
N GLU A 51 -4.93 2.63 -4.70
CA GLU A 51 -3.70 1.98 -5.16
C GLU A 51 -3.87 0.47 -5.02
N GLU A 52 -3.80 -0.26 -6.14
CA GLU A 52 -4.01 -1.71 -6.17
C GLU A 52 -2.86 -2.47 -5.49
N GLY A 53 -3.23 -3.41 -4.63
CA GLY A 53 -2.30 -4.37 -4.03
C GLY A 53 -1.90 -5.48 -5.00
N GLU A 54 -0.68 -5.99 -4.84
CA GLU A 54 -0.15 -7.09 -5.65
C GLU A 54 -0.28 -8.42 -4.91
N LEU A 55 -0.81 -9.45 -5.56
CA LEU A 55 -0.82 -10.80 -4.98
C LEU A 55 0.58 -11.43 -5.11
N VAL A 56 1.24 -11.63 -3.98
CA VAL A 56 2.51 -12.36 -3.88
C VAL A 56 2.21 -13.82 -3.56
N SER A 57 2.25 -14.67 -4.59
CA SER A 57 2.03 -16.11 -4.47
C SER A 57 3.27 -16.84 -3.95
N ARG A 58 3.07 -17.72 -2.97
CA ARG A 58 4.06 -18.59 -2.32
C ARG A 58 3.46 -19.97 -2.02
N SER A 59 4.21 -20.88 -1.39
CA SER A 59 3.78 -22.28 -1.22
C SER A 59 2.58 -22.49 -0.28
N SER A 60 2.21 -21.50 0.54
CA SER A 60 1.14 -21.65 1.54
C SER A 60 -0.29 -21.58 0.97
N ALA A 61 -0.48 -21.45 -0.34
CA ALA A 61 -1.79 -21.26 -0.98
C ALA A 61 -2.02 -22.31 -2.08
#